data_AF-A0AAJ0H4F4-F1
#
_entry.id   AF-A0AAJ0H4F4-F1
#
_cell.length_a   1.000
_cell.length_b   1.000
_cell.length_c   1.000
_cell.angle_alpha   90.00
_cell.angle_beta   90.00
_cell.angle_gamma   90.00
#
_symmetry.space_group_name_H-M   'P 1'
#
loop_
_entity.id
_entity.type
_entity.pdbx_description
1 polymer ?
#
loop_
_entity_poly.entity_id
_entity_poly.type
_entity_poly.pdbx_seq_one_letter_code
_entity_poly.pdbx_strand_id
1 'polypeptide(L)'
;MVGVPGRSKSCGTCRRRKKGNCDRQRPSCSQCLAKGLTCDGYGRETIFVNATSAKVKQYRVNEYPPEADNEQAHDTIHGGDAQGSKFERQHAGVQREGESEDLALQQRRFAAAEAILRIPDSGVTEALARTAHEERYLGGFWQRYLPEARDFPSRAAPYTNGGWMVALPRLYASSPVIRKVMLAVCLATEGQASGREREREEGLRYYTASLRRMAGALADRDPERGRADHTTLVVAARLFSMYEVHCGHNALDLPAQAESWCKHIEGELALIMSRPPQDYASGYMHQFWVDGRLHLASCFLQMRKRAPMSDPGWMTIPWQTIPKTPKDLIIDILIETTGLREDYDALKTQDDPQSRDALRRELIQRCWRLESELAVWLSTVHNHREPDVLSADAPFSIDVLAAAHVMCIYWIACIVTYSTLRDLLSAAAPEEIARLPPHMDPRVYFRRIAEAVNVMLHPSSGIFGAQLTYFPTAVVMSYHRDFGGGDEDVKTMIFGAYRRAGKDMIAERFLASLREQEARRGGRSNCTIP
;
A
#
# COMPACT_ATOMS: atom_id res chain seq x y z
N MET A 1 14.38 -49.02 25.00
CA MET A 1 13.84 -47.65 25.06
C MET A 1 14.81 -46.77 25.82
N VAL A 2 15.58 -45.92 25.13
CA VAL A 2 16.42 -44.85 25.71
C VAL A 2 15.98 -43.54 25.07
N GLY A 3 15.60 -42.56 25.90
CA GLY A 3 14.87 -41.37 25.50
C GLY A 3 15.69 -40.41 24.63
N VAL A 4 15.07 -39.92 23.55
CA VAL A 4 15.57 -38.77 22.78
C VAL A 4 15.44 -37.52 23.67
N PRO A 5 16.54 -36.84 24.06
CA PRO A 5 16.45 -35.72 25.00
C PRO A 5 15.67 -34.54 24.41
N GLY A 6 14.63 -34.13 25.12
CA GLY A 6 13.76 -33.01 24.77
C GLY A 6 14.52 -31.68 24.69
N ARG A 7 14.47 -31.06 23.51
CA ARG A 7 14.99 -29.71 23.24
C ARG A 7 14.55 -28.70 24.31
N SER A 8 15.50 -27.99 24.92
CA SER A 8 15.30 -27.09 26.07
C SER A 8 14.10 -26.13 25.89
N LYS A 9 13.27 -26.05 26.95
CA LYS A 9 12.09 -25.17 27.07
C LYS A 9 12.42 -23.79 27.69
N SER A 10 13.70 -23.45 27.87
CA SER A 10 14.13 -22.16 28.39
C SER A 10 13.88 -21.01 27.40
N CYS A 11 13.83 -19.75 27.87
CA CYS A 11 13.68 -18.56 27.02
C CYS A 11 14.87 -18.40 26.05
N GLY A 12 14.70 -17.61 24.98
CA GLY A 12 15.74 -17.35 23.97
C GLY A 12 17.06 -16.90 24.59
N THR A 13 17.00 -15.97 25.54
CA THR A 13 18.17 -15.42 26.23
C THR A 13 18.88 -16.47 27.08
N CYS A 14 18.16 -17.26 27.88
CA CYS A 14 18.74 -18.33 28.71
C CYS A 14 19.31 -19.47 27.86
N ARG A 15 18.69 -19.80 26.72
CA ARG A 15 19.25 -20.75 25.74
C ARG A 15 20.57 -20.25 25.16
N ARG A 16 20.58 -19.03 24.62
CA ARG A 16 21.76 -18.42 23.99
C ARG A 16 22.93 -18.32 24.96
N ARG A 17 22.64 -17.94 26.21
CA ARG A 17 23.65 -17.78 27.28
C ARG A 17 23.91 -19.03 28.12
N LYS A 18 23.35 -20.18 27.72
CA LYS A 18 23.43 -21.47 28.44
C LYS A 18 23.16 -21.34 29.95
N LYS A 19 22.21 -20.49 30.33
CA LYS A 19 21.74 -20.38 31.71
C LYS A 19 20.86 -21.60 31.99
N GLY A 20 21.43 -22.60 32.67
CA GLY A 20 20.66 -23.71 33.20
C GLY A 20 19.50 -23.19 34.07
N ASN A 21 18.38 -23.90 34.08
CA ASN A 21 17.24 -23.66 34.98
C ASN A 21 16.47 -22.34 34.77
N CYS A 22 16.05 -22.05 33.53
CA CYS A 22 15.02 -21.04 33.27
C CYS A 22 13.67 -21.49 33.85
N ASP A 23 13.08 -20.66 34.72
CA ASP A 23 11.80 -20.92 35.41
C ASP A 23 10.55 -20.80 34.53
N ARG A 24 10.70 -20.24 33.32
CA ARG A 24 9.66 -20.08 32.31
C ARG A 24 8.55 -19.07 32.65
N GLN A 25 8.79 -18.15 33.58
CA GLN A 25 7.82 -17.09 33.88
C GLN A 25 7.63 -16.11 32.70
N ARG A 26 6.45 -15.50 32.63
CA ARG A 26 6.07 -14.48 31.65
C ARG A 26 5.70 -13.18 32.39
N PRO A 27 6.05 -11.99 31.86
CA PRO A 27 6.64 -11.73 30.54
C PRO A 27 8.15 -12.01 30.44
N SER A 28 8.86 -12.11 31.57
CA SER A 28 10.31 -12.40 31.65
C SER A 28 10.61 -13.47 32.69
N CYS A 29 11.63 -14.31 32.46
CA CYS A 29 12.09 -15.27 33.48
C CYS A 29 12.88 -14.57 34.60
N SER A 30 12.84 -15.11 35.82
CA SER A 30 13.51 -14.48 36.97
C SER A 30 15.03 -14.44 36.82
N GLN A 31 15.61 -15.36 36.04
CA GLN A 31 17.07 -15.39 35.79
C GLN A 31 17.54 -14.28 34.85
N CYS A 32 16.68 -13.84 33.91
CA CYS A 32 16.94 -12.68 33.08
C CYS A 32 16.79 -11.40 33.90
N LEU A 33 15.72 -11.29 34.70
CA LEU A 33 15.45 -10.13 35.55
C LEU A 33 16.56 -9.90 36.59
N ALA A 34 16.97 -10.95 37.31
CA ALA A 34 18.02 -10.87 38.32
C ALA A 34 19.39 -10.46 37.76
N LYS A 35 19.59 -10.53 36.44
CA LYS A 35 20.83 -10.17 35.76
C LYS A 35 20.72 -8.90 34.91
N GLY A 36 19.60 -8.17 35.00
CA GLY A 36 19.34 -6.99 34.19
C GLY A 36 19.33 -7.28 32.68
N LEU A 37 18.95 -8.50 32.28
CA LEU A 37 18.92 -8.91 30.88
C LEU A 37 17.51 -8.82 30.32
N THR A 38 17.38 -8.29 29.11
CA THR A 38 16.14 -8.40 28.32
C THR A 38 15.85 -9.87 28.01
N CYS A 39 14.64 -10.33 28.34
CA CYS A 39 14.21 -11.70 28.10
C CYS A 39 13.54 -11.81 26.73
N ASP A 40 14.17 -12.52 25.79
CA ASP A 40 13.70 -12.72 24.40
C ASP A 40 12.46 -13.64 24.29
N GLY A 41 11.80 -13.92 25.42
CA GLY A 41 10.63 -14.79 25.48
C GLY A 41 10.92 -16.24 25.08
N TYR A 42 9.86 -17.01 24.84
CA TYR A 42 9.94 -18.46 24.59
C TYR A 42 9.72 -18.82 23.12
N GLY A 43 9.51 -17.83 22.25
CA GLY A 43 9.38 -17.99 20.81
C GLY A 43 10.59 -18.72 20.23
N ARG A 44 10.36 -19.51 19.18
CA ARG A 44 11.42 -20.13 18.39
C ARG A 44 11.30 -19.58 16.98
N GLU A 45 12.40 -19.06 16.45
CA GLU A 45 12.51 -18.86 15.01
C GLU A 45 12.43 -20.24 14.33
N THR A 46 11.48 -20.38 13.41
CA THR A 46 11.37 -21.56 12.56
C THR A 46 12.31 -21.38 11.37
N ILE A 47 13.34 -22.20 11.29
CA ILE A 47 14.27 -22.22 10.16
C ILE A 47 13.73 -23.26 9.17
N PHE A 48 13.50 -22.85 7.92
CA PHE A 48 13.15 -23.76 6.84
C PHE A 48 14.43 -24.48 6.36
N VAL A 49 14.51 -25.80 6.57
CA VAL A 49 15.60 -26.62 6.05
C VAL A 49 15.09 -27.29 4.77
N ASN A 50 15.56 -26.83 3.62
CA ASN A 50 15.28 -27.45 2.33
C ASN A 50 16.02 -28.80 2.26
N ALA A 51 15.27 -29.91 2.32
CA ALA A 51 15.83 -31.27 2.33
C ALA A 51 15.98 -31.90 0.94
N THR A 52 15.81 -31.13 -0.15
CA THR A 52 15.84 -31.67 -1.52
C THR A 52 17.19 -31.52 -2.22
N SER A 53 18.23 -31.02 -1.55
CA SER A 53 19.59 -30.93 -2.10
C SER A 53 20.64 -31.47 -1.14
N ALA A 54 20.68 -32.79 -0.98
CA ALA A 54 21.80 -33.44 -0.33
C ALA A 54 23.06 -33.40 -1.22
N LYS A 55 23.97 -32.47 -0.94
CA LYS A 55 25.40 -32.77 -0.83
C LYS A 55 25.95 -32.08 0.42
N VAL A 56 26.25 -32.91 1.41
CA VAL A 56 26.86 -32.54 2.69
C VAL A 56 28.28 -32.01 2.47
N LYS A 57 28.60 -30.82 3.00
CA LYS A 57 29.86 -30.59 3.72
C LYS A 57 29.59 -29.67 4.92
N GLN A 58 29.98 -30.15 6.09
CA GLN A 58 29.94 -29.45 7.37
C GLN A 58 30.76 -28.16 7.29
N TYR A 59 30.19 -27.04 7.74
CA TYR A 59 31.01 -25.95 8.27
C TYR A 59 30.69 -25.74 9.75
N ARG A 60 31.74 -25.99 10.54
CA ARG A 60 31.84 -25.65 11.96
C ARG A 60 31.71 -24.14 12.11
N VAL A 61 30.91 -23.72 13.09
CA VAL A 61 30.90 -22.35 13.60
C VAL A 61 32.17 -22.16 14.43
N ASN A 62 33.02 -21.22 14.04
CA ASN A 62 33.92 -20.51 14.94
C ASN A 62 33.80 -19.02 14.62
N GLU A 63 33.26 -18.25 15.58
CA GLU A 63 33.42 -16.80 15.67
C GLU A 63 34.88 -16.50 16.00
N TYR A 64 35.49 -15.44 15.44
CA TYR A 64 36.53 -14.65 16.12
C TYR A 64 36.45 -13.15 15.66
N PRO A 65 36.89 -12.18 16.49
CA PRO A 65 36.59 -10.74 16.47
C PRO A 65 37.43 -9.90 15.48
N PRO A 66 37.24 -8.57 15.39
CA PRO A 66 37.57 -7.78 14.21
C PRO A 66 38.97 -7.14 14.20
N GLU A 67 39.32 -6.68 12.98
CA GLU A 67 40.28 -5.64 12.56
C GLU A 67 41.79 -5.96 12.51
N ALA A 68 42.36 -5.82 11.29
CA ALA A 68 43.36 -4.79 10.96
C ALA A 68 43.72 -4.80 9.46
N ASP A 69 44.10 -3.61 8.98
CA ASP A 69 44.41 -3.16 7.61
C ASP A 69 45.50 -3.92 6.86
N ASN A 70 45.47 -3.95 5.51
CA ASN A 70 46.29 -3.07 4.67
C ASN A 70 46.22 -3.46 3.16
N GLU A 71 46.51 -2.46 2.35
CA GLU A 71 46.35 -2.23 0.92
C GLU A 71 47.27 -3.04 -0.04
N GLN A 72 46.98 -2.85 -1.34
CA GLN A 72 47.84 -2.97 -2.53
C GLN A 72 48.06 -4.38 -3.12
N ALA A 73 48.12 -4.63 -4.44
CA ALA A 73 47.75 -3.92 -5.67
C ALA A 73 48.01 -4.86 -6.89
N HIS A 74 47.46 -4.47 -8.05
CA HIS A 74 47.95 -4.64 -9.44
C HIS A 74 47.88 -5.97 -10.24
N ASP A 75 47.15 -5.83 -11.37
CA ASP A 75 47.49 -6.12 -12.78
C ASP A 75 47.53 -7.55 -13.39
N THR A 76 46.44 -7.90 -14.07
CA THR A 76 46.23 -7.91 -15.54
C THR A 76 47.37 -8.31 -16.53
N ILE A 77 47.16 -9.50 -17.15
CA ILE A 77 47.31 -9.91 -18.58
C ILE A 77 48.68 -9.96 -19.30
N HIS A 78 48.99 -11.15 -19.82
CA HIS A 78 49.37 -11.56 -21.21
C HIS A 78 50.04 -12.95 -21.09
N GLY A 79 49.95 -13.98 -21.94
CA GLY A 79 49.54 -14.24 -23.32
C GLY A 79 50.35 -15.47 -23.76
N GLY A 80 49.83 -16.38 -24.60
CA GLY A 80 50.66 -17.48 -25.14
C GLY A 80 49.89 -18.69 -25.67
N ASP A 81 49.90 -18.83 -26.99
CA ASP A 81 49.30 -19.89 -27.82
C ASP A 81 49.96 -21.28 -27.70
N ALA A 82 49.19 -22.29 -28.13
CA ALA A 82 49.52 -23.25 -29.21
C ALA A 82 49.36 -24.76 -28.89
N GLN A 83 48.44 -25.35 -29.67
CA GLN A 83 48.54 -26.64 -30.38
C GLN A 83 48.43 -27.98 -29.61
N GLY A 84 47.25 -28.61 -29.75
CA GLY A 84 47.07 -29.81 -30.58
C GLY A 84 47.61 -31.16 -30.08
N SER A 85 46.70 -32.09 -29.76
CA SER A 85 46.65 -33.44 -30.37
C SER A 85 45.57 -34.31 -29.70
N LYS A 86 44.74 -34.94 -30.54
CA LYS A 86 43.83 -36.04 -30.19
C LYS A 86 44.63 -37.30 -29.92
N PHE A 87 44.26 -38.12 -28.93
CA PHE A 87 44.29 -39.58 -29.10
C PHE A 87 43.33 -40.30 -28.14
N GLU A 88 42.79 -41.40 -28.66
CA GLU A 88 41.64 -42.16 -28.18
C GLU A 88 41.91 -43.07 -26.97
N ARG A 89 40.76 -43.47 -26.40
CA ARG A 89 40.46 -44.60 -25.48
C ARG A 89 41.43 -45.78 -25.53
N GLN A 90 41.68 -46.37 -24.36
CA GLN A 90 41.22 -47.73 -24.03
C GLN A 90 41.38 -48.08 -22.55
N HIS A 91 40.33 -48.71 -22.02
CA HIS A 91 40.22 -49.33 -20.70
C HIS A 91 40.70 -50.79 -20.75
N ALA A 92 41.39 -51.24 -19.69
CA ALA A 92 41.29 -52.56 -19.04
C ALA A 92 42.22 -52.52 -17.81
N GLY A 93 41.93 -53.01 -16.61
CA GLY A 93 40.80 -53.69 -16.02
C GLY A 93 41.28 -54.25 -14.67
N VAL A 94 40.58 -53.97 -13.56
CA VAL A 94 40.78 -54.66 -12.27
C VAL A 94 39.40 -54.91 -11.65
N GLN A 95 39.25 -56.12 -11.11
CA GLN A 95 38.02 -56.85 -10.88
C GLN A 95 37.17 -56.38 -9.70
N ARG A 96 35.88 -56.75 -9.81
CA ARG A 96 34.74 -56.50 -8.91
C ARG A 96 34.67 -57.53 -7.78
N GLU A 97 34.71 -57.09 -6.52
CA GLU A 97 34.15 -57.85 -5.39
C GLU A 97 33.39 -56.99 -4.34
N GLY A 98 33.18 -55.68 -4.57
CA GLY A 98 32.55 -54.78 -3.59
C GLY A 98 31.11 -54.32 -3.87
N GLU A 99 30.50 -54.68 -5.00
CA GLU A 99 29.26 -54.04 -5.49
C GLU A 99 27.95 -54.64 -4.91
N SER A 100 27.99 -55.81 -4.26
CA SER A 100 26.79 -56.51 -3.80
C SER A 100 26.28 -56.05 -2.41
N GLU A 101 27.18 -55.81 -1.46
CA GLU A 101 26.79 -55.39 -0.10
C GLU A 101 26.35 -53.92 -0.04
N ASP A 102 26.93 -53.05 -0.89
CA ASP A 102 26.60 -51.63 -0.93
C ASP A 102 25.20 -51.37 -1.52
N LEU A 103 24.79 -52.20 -2.50
CA LEU A 103 23.45 -52.12 -3.10
C LEU A 103 22.35 -52.52 -2.10
N ALA A 104 22.59 -53.54 -1.28
CA ALA A 104 21.64 -54.00 -0.25
C ALA A 104 21.51 -52.98 0.91
N LEU A 105 22.62 -52.32 1.29
CA LEU A 105 22.62 -51.27 2.31
C LEU A 105 21.95 -49.99 1.79
N GLN A 106 22.15 -49.65 0.51
CA GLN A 106 21.53 -48.52 -0.15
C GLN A 106 20.01 -48.73 -0.30
N GLN A 107 19.56 -49.93 -0.70
CA GLN A 107 18.14 -50.28 -0.76
C GLN A 107 17.45 -50.22 0.62
N ARG A 108 18.11 -50.67 1.69
CA ARG A 108 17.56 -50.55 3.06
C ARG A 108 17.48 -49.10 3.55
N ARG A 109 18.42 -48.23 3.15
CA ARG A 109 18.38 -46.79 3.45
C ARG A 109 17.27 -46.07 2.69
N PHE A 110 17.02 -46.44 1.43
CA PHE A 110 15.89 -45.91 0.65
C PHE A 110 14.55 -46.35 1.25
N ALA A 111 14.39 -47.63 1.61
CA ALA A 111 13.16 -48.13 2.24
C ALA A 111 12.89 -47.49 3.62
N ALA A 112 13.94 -47.21 4.40
CA ALA A 112 13.82 -46.51 5.68
C ALA A 112 13.49 -45.02 5.52
N ALA A 113 14.00 -44.35 4.48
CA ALA A 113 13.65 -42.97 4.15
C ALA A 113 12.20 -42.85 3.65
N GLU A 114 11.73 -43.82 2.86
CA GLU A 114 10.33 -43.94 2.43
C GLU A 114 9.38 -44.17 3.61
N ALA A 115 9.80 -44.94 4.62
CA ALA A 115 9.01 -45.18 5.83
C ALA A 115 8.94 -43.94 6.75
N ILE A 116 9.94 -43.07 6.77
CA ILE A 116 9.96 -41.83 7.56
C ILE A 116 9.10 -40.72 6.93
N LEU A 117 8.87 -40.78 5.60
CA LEU A 117 8.06 -39.81 4.84
C LEU A 117 6.58 -40.19 4.68
N ARG A 118 6.13 -41.32 5.22
CA ARG A 118 4.69 -41.67 5.26
C ARG A 118 3.96 -40.89 6.35
N ILE A 119 3.83 -39.58 6.14
CA ILE A 119 2.74 -38.80 6.74
C ILE A 119 1.45 -39.27 6.05
N PRO A 120 0.34 -39.55 6.75
CA PRO A 120 -0.94 -39.88 6.10
C PRO A 120 -1.32 -38.80 5.08
N ASP A 121 -1.32 -39.18 3.82
CA ASP A 121 -1.00 -38.30 2.67
C ASP A 121 -2.22 -37.82 1.88
N SER A 122 -3.16 -37.14 2.54
CA SER A 122 -4.17 -36.39 1.78
C SER A 122 -4.39 -34.99 2.34
N GLY A 123 -4.64 -34.85 3.64
CA GLY A 123 -4.94 -33.54 4.23
C GLY A 123 -3.72 -32.64 4.47
N VAL A 124 -2.57 -33.20 4.88
CA VAL A 124 -1.40 -32.40 5.29
C VAL A 124 -0.67 -31.85 4.07
N THR A 125 -0.44 -32.68 3.05
CA THR A 125 0.21 -32.28 1.80
C THR A 125 -0.62 -31.26 1.05
N GLU A 126 -1.95 -31.40 1.02
CA GLU A 126 -2.86 -30.42 0.43
C GLU A 126 -2.89 -29.10 1.22
N ALA A 127 -2.91 -29.15 2.56
CA ALA A 127 -2.85 -27.95 3.39
C ALA A 127 -1.53 -27.19 3.24
N LEU A 128 -0.40 -27.92 3.16
CA LEU A 128 0.91 -27.33 2.90
C LEU A 128 1.01 -26.74 1.49
N ALA A 129 0.50 -27.45 0.48
CA ALA A 129 0.47 -26.96 -0.90
C ALA A 129 -0.38 -25.70 -1.02
N ARG A 130 -1.55 -25.66 -0.38
CA ARG A 130 -2.41 -24.46 -0.32
C ARG A 130 -1.70 -23.30 0.37
N THR A 131 -1.07 -23.54 1.51
CA THR A 131 -0.35 -22.47 2.23
C THR A 131 0.84 -21.94 1.42
N ALA A 132 1.62 -22.82 0.79
CA ALA A 132 2.72 -22.43 -0.09
C ALA A 132 2.22 -21.65 -1.32
N HIS A 133 1.05 -22.01 -1.85
CA HIS A 133 0.39 -21.29 -2.93
C HIS A 133 -0.02 -19.88 -2.48
N GLU A 134 -0.70 -19.76 -1.34
CA GLU A 134 -1.11 -18.46 -0.76
C GLU A 134 0.11 -17.54 -0.53
N GLU A 135 1.17 -18.05 0.10
CA GLU A 135 2.39 -17.30 0.39
C GLU A 135 3.15 -16.89 -0.88
N ARG A 136 3.12 -17.71 -1.95
CA ARG A 136 3.71 -17.34 -3.24
C ARG A 136 3.05 -16.09 -3.82
N TYR A 137 1.71 -16.01 -3.81
CA TYR A 137 1.00 -14.85 -4.35
C TYR A 137 1.16 -13.62 -3.47
N LEU A 138 1.16 -13.79 -2.15
CA LEU A 138 1.39 -12.70 -1.22
C LEU A 138 2.81 -12.11 -1.37
N GLY A 139 3.84 -12.97 -1.44
CA GLY A 139 5.22 -12.54 -1.65
C GLY A 139 5.43 -11.84 -3.00
N GLY A 140 4.87 -12.41 -4.07
CA GLY A 140 4.90 -11.79 -5.41
C GLY A 140 4.20 -10.44 -5.45
N PHE A 141 3.06 -10.31 -4.76
CA PHE A 141 2.34 -9.05 -4.64
C PHE A 141 3.23 -7.98 -3.97
N TRP A 142 3.82 -8.26 -2.81
CA TRP A 142 4.65 -7.27 -2.10
C TRP A 142 5.89 -6.85 -2.89
N GLN A 143 6.53 -7.79 -3.61
CA GLN A 143 7.65 -7.49 -4.50
C GLN A 143 7.27 -6.55 -5.65
N ARG A 144 6.01 -6.57 -6.09
CA ARG A 144 5.49 -5.64 -7.11
C ARG A 144 4.88 -4.38 -6.50
N TYR A 145 4.43 -4.46 -5.25
CA TYR A 145 3.73 -3.37 -4.60
C TYR A 145 4.68 -2.21 -4.32
N LEU A 146 5.82 -2.51 -3.70
CA LEU A 146 6.91 -1.54 -3.47
C LEU A 146 8.26 -2.27 -3.60
N PRO A 147 8.82 -2.40 -4.82
CA PRO A 147 9.97 -3.26 -5.12
C PRO A 147 11.22 -2.99 -4.28
N GLU A 148 11.57 -1.72 -4.08
CA GLU A 148 12.81 -1.32 -3.41
C GLU A 148 12.68 -1.21 -1.88
N ALA A 149 11.46 -1.34 -1.34
CA ALA A 149 11.23 -1.14 0.09
C ALA A 149 10.07 -1.99 0.61
N ARG A 150 10.32 -2.75 1.69
CA ARG A 150 9.26 -3.49 2.38
C ARG A 150 8.44 -2.60 3.33
N ASP A 151 9.02 -1.50 3.77
CA ASP A 151 8.46 -0.48 4.65
C ASP A 151 9.09 0.89 4.36
N PHE A 152 8.47 1.95 4.89
CA PHE A 152 9.00 3.31 4.76
C PHE A 152 10.00 3.59 5.88
N PRO A 153 11.20 4.13 5.58
CA PRO A 153 12.13 4.53 6.63
C PRO A 153 11.53 5.63 7.50
N SER A 154 11.96 5.74 8.76
CA SER A 154 11.38 6.66 9.76
C SER A 154 11.33 8.12 9.32
N ARG A 155 12.24 8.54 8.42
CA ARG A 155 12.27 9.89 7.84
C ARG A 155 11.19 10.15 6.78
N ALA A 156 10.76 9.11 6.05
CA ALA A 156 9.76 9.20 4.98
C ALA A 156 8.35 8.83 5.46
N ALA A 157 8.24 7.98 6.49
CA ALA A 157 6.97 7.52 7.04
C ALA A 157 5.97 8.65 7.40
N PRO A 158 6.39 9.82 7.95
CA PRO A 158 5.47 10.93 8.24
C PRO A 158 4.84 11.60 7.00
N TYR A 159 5.26 11.22 5.79
CA TYR A 159 4.86 11.83 4.53
C TYR A 159 4.14 10.84 3.59
N THR A 160 3.94 9.58 4.00
CA THR A 160 3.26 8.54 3.18
C THR A 160 2.09 7.89 3.90
N ASN A 161 1.13 7.36 3.13
CA ASN A 161 0.02 6.55 3.67
C ASN A 161 0.39 5.05 3.70
N GLY A 162 1.67 4.73 3.92
CA GLY A 162 2.21 3.37 3.78
C GLY A 162 2.22 2.54 5.06
N GLY A 163 1.81 3.08 6.21
CA GLY A 163 1.96 2.40 7.49
C GLY A 163 1.16 1.10 7.60
N TRP A 164 0.04 0.99 6.87
CA TRP A 164 -0.80 -0.20 6.80
C TRP A 164 -0.05 -1.43 6.27
N MET A 165 1.01 -1.25 5.46
CA MET A 165 1.84 -2.35 4.95
C MET A 165 2.54 -3.11 6.08
N VAL A 166 2.78 -2.46 7.22
CA VAL A 166 3.34 -3.11 8.43
C VAL A 166 2.26 -3.81 9.24
N ALA A 167 1.03 -3.25 9.25
CA ALA A 167 -0.10 -3.78 10.00
C ALA A 167 -0.75 -4.99 9.32
N LEU A 168 -0.90 -4.96 7.99
CA LEU A 168 -1.68 -5.94 7.26
C LEU A 168 -1.13 -7.37 7.37
N PRO A 169 0.19 -7.65 7.30
CA PRO A 169 0.70 -9.02 7.43
C PRO A 169 0.29 -9.70 8.75
N ARG A 170 0.19 -8.93 9.85
CA ARG A 170 -0.26 -9.45 11.14
C ARG A 170 -1.75 -9.80 11.11
N LEU A 171 -2.57 -8.91 10.53
CA LEU A 171 -4.00 -9.11 10.38
C LEU A 171 -4.34 -10.23 9.40
N TYR A 172 -3.54 -10.38 8.35
CA TYR A 172 -3.60 -11.48 7.39
C TYR A 172 -3.40 -12.83 8.07
N ALA A 173 -2.41 -12.93 8.96
CA ALA A 173 -2.15 -14.15 9.71
C ALA A 173 -3.26 -14.50 10.73
N SER A 174 -3.97 -13.49 11.25
CA SER A 174 -4.98 -13.68 12.31
C SER A 174 -6.43 -13.74 11.83
N SER A 175 -6.76 -13.28 10.62
CA SER A 175 -8.13 -13.21 10.12
C SER A 175 -8.33 -13.98 8.81
N PRO A 176 -9.11 -15.07 8.80
CA PRO A 176 -9.42 -15.82 7.58
C PRO A 176 -10.12 -14.99 6.50
N VAL A 177 -10.89 -13.97 6.89
CA VAL A 177 -11.59 -13.08 5.96
C VAL A 177 -10.59 -12.14 5.28
N ILE A 178 -9.72 -11.49 6.07
CA ILE A 178 -8.65 -10.61 5.54
C ILE A 178 -7.74 -11.41 4.62
N ARG A 179 -7.34 -12.62 5.03
CA ARG A 179 -6.55 -13.53 4.21
C ARG A 179 -7.20 -13.79 2.86
N LYS A 180 -8.49 -14.11 2.85
CA LYS A 180 -9.24 -14.45 1.63
C LYS A 180 -9.37 -13.26 0.67
N VAL A 181 -9.73 -12.07 1.17
CA VAL A 181 -9.83 -10.88 0.32
C VAL A 181 -8.46 -10.39 -0.14
N MET A 182 -7.43 -10.49 0.69
CA MET A 182 -6.07 -10.17 0.28
C MET A 182 -5.57 -11.10 -0.82
N LEU A 183 -5.86 -12.41 -0.73
CA LEU A 183 -5.57 -13.34 -1.81
C LEU A 183 -6.29 -12.98 -3.11
N ALA A 184 -7.53 -12.48 -3.03
CA ALA A 184 -8.24 -11.99 -4.20
C ALA A 184 -7.48 -10.84 -4.89
N VAL A 185 -6.98 -9.88 -4.10
CA VAL A 185 -6.15 -8.76 -4.57
C VAL A 185 -4.85 -9.27 -5.18
N CYS A 186 -4.13 -10.17 -4.50
CA CYS A 186 -2.88 -10.74 -4.98
C CYS A 186 -3.07 -11.48 -6.31
N LEU A 187 -4.01 -12.42 -6.37
CA LEU A 187 -4.29 -13.23 -7.56
C LEU A 187 -4.69 -12.37 -8.75
N ALA A 188 -5.58 -11.40 -8.55
CA ALA A 188 -6.05 -10.55 -9.63
C ALA A 188 -4.94 -9.62 -10.16
N THR A 189 -4.15 -9.04 -9.24
CA THR A 189 -2.99 -8.20 -9.59
C THR A 189 -1.93 -9.00 -10.36
N GLU A 190 -1.58 -10.19 -9.88
CA GLU A 190 -0.59 -11.08 -10.49
C GLU A 190 -1.05 -11.63 -11.84
N GLY A 191 -2.32 -12.05 -11.92
CA GLY A 191 -2.96 -12.54 -13.14
C GLY A 191 -3.01 -11.46 -14.21
N GLN A 192 -3.31 -10.21 -13.83
CA GLN A 192 -3.30 -9.07 -14.74
C GLN A 192 -1.88 -8.73 -15.22
N ALA A 193 -0.89 -8.70 -14.32
CA ALA A 193 0.50 -8.42 -14.68
C ALA A 193 1.12 -9.51 -15.58
N SER A 194 0.68 -10.76 -15.44
CA SER A 194 1.23 -11.90 -16.17
C SER A 194 0.39 -12.34 -17.38
N GLY A 195 -0.75 -11.68 -17.65
CA GLY A 195 -1.70 -12.11 -18.68
C GLY A 195 -2.33 -13.48 -18.43
N ARG A 196 -2.38 -13.95 -17.17
CA ARG A 196 -2.90 -15.28 -16.81
C ARG A 196 -4.36 -15.19 -16.38
N GLU A 197 -5.26 -15.60 -17.27
CA GLU A 197 -6.71 -15.49 -17.08
C GLU A 197 -7.25 -16.33 -15.92
N ARG A 198 -6.71 -17.54 -15.72
CA ARG A 198 -7.12 -18.44 -14.63
C ARG A 198 -6.96 -17.78 -13.25
N GLU A 199 -5.84 -17.10 -13.01
CA GLU A 199 -5.55 -16.39 -11.78
C GLU A 199 -6.50 -15.19 -11.60
N ARG A 200 -6.90 -14.53 -12.69
CA ARG A 200 -7.89 -13.45 -12.64
C ARG A 200 -9.27 -13.98 -12.27
N GLU A 201 -9.71 -15.08 -12.88
CA GLU A 201 -10.97 -15.75 -12.53
C GLU A 201 -10.98 -16.23 -11.08
N GLU A 202 -9.86 -16.82 -10.63
CA GLU A 202 -9.73 -17.29 -9.26
C GLU A 202 -9.76 -16.12 -8.26
N GLY A 203 -9.06 -15.01 -8.57
CA GLY A 203 -9.15 -13.76 -7.82
C GLY A 203 -10.60 -13.24 -7.72
N LEU A 204 -11.35 -13.24 -8.82
CA LEU A 204 -12.77 -12.84 -8.83
C LEU A 204 -13.65 -13.77 -7.97
N ARG A 205 -13.38 -15.09 -7.97
CA ARG A 205 -14.08 -16.04 -7.08
C ARG A 205 -13.80 -15.74 -5.62
N TYR A 206 -12.54 -15.48 -5.25
CA TYR A 206 -12.17 -15.11 -3.88
C TYR A 206 -12.80 -13.78 -3.45
N TYR A 207 -12.80 -12.79 -4.33
CA TYR A 207 -13.44 -11.49 -4.13
C TYR A 207 -14.94 -11.67 -3.84
N THR A 208 -15.67 -12.31 -4.74
CA THR A 208 -17.12 -12.52 -4.63
C THR A 208 -17.49 -13.35 -3.40
N ALA A 209 -16.72 -14.38 -3.09
CA ALA A 209 -16.96 -15.21 -1.92
C ALA A 209 -16.66 -14.48 -0.60
N SER A 210 -15.73 -13.53 -0.60
CA SER A 210 -15.45 -12.68 0.57
C SER A 210 -16.56 -11.64 0.77
N LEU A 211 -17.09 -11.07 -0.30
CA LEU A 211 -18.25 -10.16 -0.24
C LEU A 211 -19.48 -10.84 0.38
N ARG A 212 -19.82 -12.06 -0.06
CA ARG A 212 -20.96 -12.81 0.52
C ARG A 212 -20.78 -13.07 2.01
N ARG A 213 -19.55 -13.34 2.44
CA ARG A 213 -19.23 -13.56 3.86
C ARG A 213 -19.35 -12.27 4.66
N MET A 214 -18.85 -11.15 4.12
CA MET A 214 -18.99 -9.84 4.74
C MET A 214 -20.47 -9.43 4.84
N ALA A 215 -21.26 -9.64 3.79
CA ALA A 215 -22.71 -9.39 3.81
C ALA A 215 -23.42 -10.22 4.89
N GLY A 216 -23.06 -11.49 5.04
CA GLY A 216 -23.57 -12.34 6.12
C GLY A 216 -23.19 -11.83 7.52
N ALA A 217 -21.94 -11.38 7.71
CA ALA A 217 -21.49 -10.81 8.97
C ALA A 217 -22.18 -9.49 9.32
N LEU A 218 -22.46 -8.64 8.32
CA LEU A 218 -23.22 -7.40 8.51
C LEU A 218 -24.71 -7.65 8.79
N ALA A 219 -25.26 -8.75 8.30
CA ALA A 219 -26.65 -9.15 8.56
C ALA A 219 -26.82 -9.79 9.95
N ASP A 220 -25.74 -10.25 10.58
CA ASP A 220 -25.78 -10.79 11.94
C ASP A 220 -26.14 -9.67 12.93
N ARG A 221 -27.17 -9.91 13.73
CA ARG A 221 -27.68 -8.95 14.73
C ARG A 221 -27.05 -9.15 16.11
N ASP A 222 -26.15 -10.12 16.27
CA ASP A 222 -25.40 -10.33 17.51
C ASP A 222 -24.38 -9.18 17.72
N PRO A 223 -24.58 -8.32 18.74
CA PRO A 223 -23.72 -7.17 18.98
C PRO A 223 -22.28 -7.54 19.37
N GLU A 224 -22.08 -8.69 20.03
CA GLU A 224 -20.76 -9.12 20.50
C GLU A 224 -19.93 -9.70 19.35
N ARG A 225 -20.55 -10.46 18.45
CA ARG A 225 -19.91 -10.93 17.21
C ARG A 225 -19.61 -9.78 16.25
N GLY A 226 -20.55 -8.86 16.08
CA GLY A 226 -20.33 -7.66 15.27
C GLY A 226 -19.19 -6.77 15.80
N ARG A 227 -18.99 -6.74 17.12
CA ARG A 227 -17.85 -6.04 17.74
C ARG A 227 -16.52 -6.76 17.54
N ALA A 228 -16.50 -8.10 17.66
CA ALA A 228 -15.29 -8.89 17.44
C ALA A 228 -14.75 -8.79 16.00
N ASP A 229 -15.65 -8.63 15.02
CA ASP A 229 -15.29 -8.55 13.60
C ASP A 229 -15.07 -7.13 13.07
N HIS A 230 -15.19 -6.08 13.89
CA HIS A 230 -15.13 -4.68 13.43
C HIS A 230 -13.87 -4.34 12.62
N THR A 231 -12.69 -4.67 13.16
CA THR A 231 -11.42 -4.48 12.46
C THR A 231 -11.37 -5.26 11.15
N THR A 232 -11.89 -6.49 11.15
CA THR A 232 -11.96 -7.32 9.94
C THR A 232 -12.84 -6.68 8.88
N LEU A 233 -13.99 -6.12 9.25
CA LEU A 233 -14.93 -5.49 8.32
C LEU A 233 -14.33 -4.22 7.69
N VAL A 234 -13.71 -3.35 8.49
CA VAL A 234 -13.06 -2.12 7.99
C VAL A 234 -11.91 -2.48 7.03
N VAL A 235 -11.04 -3.40 7.42
CA VAL A 235 -9.90 -3.82 6.58
C VAL A 235 -10.38 -4.53 5.32
N ALA A 236 -11.42 -5.36 5.40
CA ALA A 236 -12.00 -6.02 4.23
C ALA A 236 -12.59 -5.00 3.24
N ALA A 237 -13.34 -4.00 3.72
CA ALA A 237 -13.88 -2.92 2.88
C ALA A 237 -12.77 -2.20 2.11
N ARG A 238 -11.65 -1.87 2.79
CA ARG A 238 -10.47 -1.27 2.15
C ARG A 238 -9.84 -2.18 1.09
N LEU A 239 -9.74 -3.49 1.36
CA LEU A 239 -9.16 -4.42 0.40
C LEU A 239 -10.09 -4.66 -0.81
N PHE A 240 -11.41 -4.55 -0.63
CA PHE A 240 -12.35 -4.54 -1.74
C PHE A 240 -12.22 -3.28 -2.59
N SER A 241 -12.11 -2.09 -1.99
CA SER A 241 -11.86 -0.86 -2.74
C SER A 241 -10.53 -0.95 -3.51
N MET A 242 -9.50 -1.54 -2.92
CA MET A 242 -8.25 -1.82 -3.60
C MET A 242 -8.44 -2.79 -4.79
N TYR A 243 -9.19 -3.87 -4.63
CA TYR A 243 -9.49 -4.79 -5.74
C TYR A 243 -10.15 -4.05 -6.93
N GLU A 244 -11.15 -3.21 -6.66
CA GLU A 244 -11.87 -2.47 -7.72
C GLU A 244 -10.94 -1.59 -8.55
N VAL A 245 -10.01 -0.88 -7.92
CA VAL A 245 -9.04 -0.01 -8.62
C VAL A 245 -8.16 -0.81 -9.59
N HIS A 246 -7.72 -2.01 -9.20
CA HIS A 246 -6.76 -2.77 -9.99
C HIS A 246 -7.44 -3.63 -11.06
N CYS A 247 -8.59 -4.21 -10.71
CA CYS A 247 -9.14 -5.36 -11.40
C CYS A 247 -10.66 -5.27 -11.66
N GLY A 248 -11.33 -4.23 -11.17
CA GLY A 248 -12.80 -4.05 -11.27
C GLY A 248 -13.31 -3.58 -12.64
N HIS A 249 -12.46 -3.52 -13.67
CA HIS A 249 -12.88 -3.01 -14.97
C HIS A 249 -13.96 -3.89 -15.61
N ASN A 250 -15.06 -3.26 -16.00
CA ASN A 250 -16.14 -3.88 -16.77
C ASN A 250 -16.30 -3.14 -18.11
N ALA A 251 -15.95 -3.82 -19.21
CA ALA A 251 -16.05 -3.24 -20.56
C ALA A 251 -17.50 -3.00 -21.00
N LEU A 252 -18.47 -3.70 -20.40
CA LEU A 252 -19.90 -3.59 -20.72
C LEU A 252 -20.61 -2.50 -19.91
N ASP A 253 -20.00 -2.05 -18.80
CA ASP A 253 -20.52 -0.98 -17.95
C ASP A 253 -19.34 -0.16 -17.42
N LEU A 254 -18.88 0.77 -18.25
CA LEU A 254 -17.72 1.62 -17.98
C LEU A 254 -17.72 2.25 -16.57
N PRO A 255 -18.80 2.84 -16.05
CA PRO A 255 -18.80 3.45 -14.71
C PRO A 255 -18.88 2.45 -13.55
N ALA A 256 -19.16 1.17 -13.80
CA ALA A 256 -19.34 0.17 -12.73
C ALA A 256 -18.12 0.07 -11.80
N GLN A 257 -16.92 0.21 -12.35
CA GLN A 257 -15.67 0.16 -11.58
C GLN A 257 -15.60 1.30 -10.56
N ALA A 258 -15.79 2.55 -11.01
CA ALA A 258 -15.77 3.72 -10.15
C ALA A 258 -16.93 3.74 -9.15
N GLU A 259 -18.12 3.29 -9.55
CA GLU A 259 -19.27 3.14 -8.64
C GLU A 259 -19.01 2.10 -7.54
N SER A 260 -18.48 0.93 -7.90
CA SER A 260 -18.17 -0.14 -6.94
C SER A 260 -17.07 0.30 -5.98
N TRP A 261 -16.04 0.97 -6.49
CA TRP A 261 -14.99 1.59 -5.68
C TRP A 261 -15.56 2.62 -4.69
N CYS A 262 -16.41 3.54 -5.14
CA CYS A 262 -17.07 4.53 -4.27
C CYS A 262 -17.90 3.84 -3.17
N LYS A 263 -18.68 2.81 -3.52
CA LYS A 263 -19.53 2.08 -2.57
C LYS A 263 -18.72 1.40 -1.46
N HIS A 264 -17.54 0.86 -1.79
CA HIS A 264 -16.65 0.28 -0.77
C HIS A 264 -16.08 1.36 0.17
N ILE A 265 -15.76 2.55 -0.36
CA ILE A 265 -15.33 3.70 0.46
C ILE A 265 -16.44 4.17 1.39
N GLU A 266 -17.65 4.32 0.87
CA GLU A 266 -18.82 4.72 1.66
C GLU A 266 -19.13 3.69 2.76
N GLY A 267 -19.07 2.40 2.42
CA GLY A 267 -19.23 1.31 3.38
C GLY A 267 -18.14 1.26 4.43
N GLU A 268 -16.87 1.45 4.03
CA GLU A 268 -15.74 1.55 4.96
C GLU A 268 -15.94 2.72 5.93
N LEU A 269 -16.31 3.90 5.42
CA LEU A 269 -16.52 5.06 6.26
C LEU A 269 -17.73 4.87 7.19
N ALA A 270 -18.82 4.27 6.72
CA ALA A 270 -19.98 3.97 7.55
C ALA A 270 -19.62 3.02 8.70
N LEU A 271 -18.78 2.01 8.45
CA LEU A 271 -18.23 1.15 9.50
C LEU A 271 -17.38 1.96 10.47
N ILE A 272 -16.50 2.84 9.98
CA ILE A 272 -15.68 3.68 10.85
C ILE A 272 -16.54 4.57 11.76
N MET A 273 -17.52 5.24 11.17
CA MET A 273 -18.42 6.18 11.85
C MET A 273 -19.44 5.49 12.77
N SER A 274 -19.62 4.16 12.65
CA SER A 274 -20.47 3.39 13.57
C SER A 274 -19.87 3.21 14.97
N ARG A 275 -18.61 3.62 15.16
CA ARG A 275 -17.87 3.57 16.42
C ARG A 275 -17.48 4.98 16.85
N PRO A 276 -17.33 5.22 18.17
CA PRO A 276 -16.84 6.49 18.66
C PRO A 276 -15.37 6.72 18.25
N PRO A 277 -14.92 7.96 18.01
CA PRO A 277 -13.56 8.26 17.54
C PRO A 277 -12.45 7.81 18.51
N GLN A 278 -12.78 7.61 19.79
CA GLN A 278 -11.87 7.06 20.82
C GLN A 278 -11.34 5.67 20.46
N ASP A 279 -12.13 4.85 19.77
CA ASP A 279 -11.74 3.50 19.34
C ASP A 279 -10.59 3.54 18.30
N TYR A 280 -10.30 4.72 17.74
CA TYR A 280 -9.29 4.96 16.73
C TYR A 280 -8.05 5.69 17.27
N ALA A 281 -7.93 5.80 18.60
CA ALA A 281 -6.80 6.51 19.22
C ALA A 281 -5.49 5.69 19.26
N SER A 282 -5.54 4.36 19.03
CA SER A 282 -4.35 3.50 19.01
C SER A 282 -4.54 2.19 18.21
N GLY A 283 -3.45 1.43 18.07
CA GLY A 283 -3.47 0.09 17.48
C GLY A 283 -3.77 0.04 15.98
N TYR A 284 -4.31 -1.09 15.50
CA TYR A 284 -4.61 -1.27 14.07
C TYR A 284 -5.69 -0.32 13.56
N MET A 285 -6.70 -0.02 14.37
CA MET A 285 -7.76 0.90 13.96
C MET A 285 -7.23 2.32 13.75
N HIS A 286 -6.32 2.78 14.63
CA HIS A 286 -5.61 4.04 14.40
C HIS A 286 -4.82 4.02 13.09
N GLN A 287 -4.00 2.97 12.86
CA GLN A 287 -3.19 2.89 11.64
C GLN A 287 -4.05 2.94 10.36
N PHE A 288 -5.12 2.14 10.30
CA PHE A 288 -6.01 2.09 9.13
C PHE A 288 -6.84 3.36 8.94
N TRP A 289 -7.18 4.04 10.05
CA TRP A 289 -7.77 5.37 10.01
C TRP A 289 -6.79 6.37 9.40
N VAL A 290 -5.61 6.53 9.99
CA VAL A 290 -4.59 7.51 9.58
C VAL A 290 -4.18 7.35 8.12
N ASP A 291 -3.85 6.13 7.68
CA ASP A 291 -3.48 5.86 6.29
C ASP A 291 -4.68 5.87 5.33
N GLY A 292 -5.89 5.75 5.88
CA GLY A 292 -7.13 5.71 5.13
C GLY A 292 -7.71 7.06 4.76
N ARG A 293 -7.40 8.11 5.50
CA ARG A 293 -8.15 9.37 5.39
C ARG A 293 -8.08 9.99 3.99
N LEU A 294 -6.94 9.91 3.31
CA LEU A 294 -6.83 10.41 1.92
C LEU A 294 -7.71 9.59 0.97
N HIS A 295 -7.66 8.26 1.09
CA HIS A 295 -8.50 7.36 0.31
C HIS A 295 -9.99 7.66 0.51
N LEU A 296 -10.41 7.79 1.77
CA LEU A 296 -11.78 8.12 2.12
C LEU A 296 -12.18 9.49 1.57
N ALA A 297 -11.36 10.53 1.80
CA ALA A 297 -11.64 11.90 1.37
C ALA A 297 -11.73 12.06 -0.16
N SER A 298 -10.97 11.26 -0.93
CA SER A 298 -10.93 11.36 -2.39
C SER A 298 -12.33 11.17 -3.04
N CYS A 299 -13.11 10.21 -2.54
CA CYS A 299 -14.46 9.95 -3.01
C CYS A 299 -15.42 11.11 -2.67
N PHE A 300 -15.35 11.65 -1.46
CA PHE A 300 -16.20 12.76 -1.02
C PHE A 300 -15.92 14.06 -1.79
N LEU A 301 -14.64 14.33 -2.10
CA LEU A 301 -14.29 15.48 -2.94
C LEU A 301 -14.87 15.34 -4.36
N GLN A 302 -14.78 14.15 -4.95
CA GLN A 302 -15.37 13.86 -6.28
C GLN A 302 -16.90 13.95 -6.25
N MET A 303 -17.54 13.45 -5.18
CA MET A 303 -18.98 13.56 -4.97
C MET A 303 -19.44 14.98 -4.66
N ARG A 304 -18.52 15.91 -4.40
CA ARG A 304 -18.80 17.27 -3.91
C ARG A 304 -19.67 17.25 -2.65
N LYS A 305 -19.35 16.33 -1.74
CA LYS A 305 -20.02 16.14 -0.46
C LYS A 305 -19.06 16.34 0.68
N ARG A 306 -19.51 16.97 1.76
CA ARG A 306 -18.75 17.09 3.00
C ARG A 306 -18.41 15.70 3.53
N ALA A 307 -17.13 15.45 3.73
CA ALA A 307 -16.69 14.22 4.36
C ALA A 307 -17.11 14.20 5.84
N PRO A 308 -17.76 13.12 6.34
CA PRO A 308 -18.09 12.96 7.77
C PRO A 308 -16.88 13.13 8.71
N MET A 309 -15.69 12.81 8.20
CA MET A 309 -14.41 12.98 8.91
C MET A 309 -14.05 14.45 9.20
N SER A 310 -14.77 15.41 8.61
CA SER A 310 -14.58 16.83 8.88
C SER A 310 -15.14 17.29 10.24
N ASP A 311 -15.87 16.42 10.93
CA ASP A 311 -16.34 16.69 12.29
C ASP A 311 -15.15 16.89 13.25
N PRO A 312 -15.17 17.92 14.12
CA PRO A 312 -14.07 18.23 15.03
C PRO A 312 -13.66 17.07 15.95
N GLY A 313 -14.60 16.20 16.33
CA GLY A 313 -14.30 15.00 17.13
C GLY A 313 -13.36 14.06 16.40
N TRP A 314 -13.59 13.83 15.10
CA TRP A 314 -12.74 12.98 14.25
C TRP A 314 -11.40 13.62 13.88
N MET A 315 -11.33 14.95 13.91
CA MET A 315 -10.08 15.68 13.72
C MET A 315 -9.19 15.73 14.97
N THR A 316 -9.70 15.42 16.16
CA THR A 316 -8.97 15.64 17.42
C THR A 316 -8.82 14.36 18.26
N ILE A 317 -9.91 13.63 18.49
CA ILE A 317 -9.95 12.51 19.43
C ILE A 317 -9.06 11.33 19.00
N PRO A 318 -9.02 10.91 17.72
CA PRO A 318 -8.11 9.82 17.29
C PRO A 318 -6.62 10.13 17.47
N TRP A 319 -6.26 11.38 17.76
CA TRP A 319 -4.88 11.87 17.85
C TRP A 319 -4.41 12.11 19.29
N GLN A 320 -5.20 11.70 20.29
CA GLN A 320 -4.88 11.92 21.70
C GLN A 320 -3.63 11.17 22.17
N THR A 321 -3.33 10.01 21.57
CA THR A 321 -2.17 9.18 21.95
C THR A 321 -1.01 9.33 20.97
N ILE A 322 -1.30 9.43 19.68
CA ILE A 322 -0.32 9.50 18.60
C ILE A 322 -0.53 10.84 17.88
N PRO A 323 0.49 11.73 17.86
CA PRO A 323 0.34 13.06 17.27
C PRO A 323 0.28 13.00 15.75
N LYS A 324 -0.37 14.01 15.16
CA LYS A 324 -0.44 14.20 13.70
C LYS A 324 0.94 14.39 13.09
N THR A 325 1.16 13.75 11.96
CA THR A 325 2.31 13.99 11.08
C THR A 325 2.03 15.16 10.13
N PRO A 326 3.05 15.70 9.42
CA PRO A 326 2.82 16.71 8.38
C PRO A 326 1.80 16.28 7.33
N LYS A 327 1.82 15.00 6.91
CA LYS A 327 0.81 14.42 6.02
C LYS A 327 -0.61 14.53 6.59
N ASP A 328 -0.77 14.29 7.88
CA ASP A 328 -2.09 14.31 8.50
C ASP A 328 -2.64 15.74 8.56
N LEU A 329 -1.79 16.72 8.85
CA LEU A 329 -2.19 18.13 8.86
C LEU A 329 -2.68 18.60 7.49
N ILE A 330 -2.01 18.23 6.39
CA ILE A 330 -2.47 18.63 5.05
C ILE A 330 -3.73 17.89 4.61
N ILE A 331 -3.91 16.63 5.05
CA ILE A 331 -5.15 15.89 4.81
C ILE A 331 -6.32 16.53 5.58
N ASP A 332 -6.11 17.12 6.78
CA ASP A 332 -7.17 17.85 7.48
C ASP A 332 -7.68 19.03 6.67
N ILE A 333 -6.76 19.84 6.13
CA ILE A 333 -7.08 20.96 5.26
C ILE A 333 -7.83 20.46 4.02
N LEU A 334 -7.35 19.40 3.37
CA LEU A 334 -8.02 18.80 2.21
C LEU A 334 -9.44 18.32 2.54
N ILE A 335 -9.62 17.63 3.67
CA ILE A 335 -10.94 17.16 4.15
C ILE A 335 -11.88 18.36 4.32
N GLU A 336 -11.39 19.47 4.84
CA GLU A 336 -12.21 20.66 5.01
C GLU A 336 -12.71 21.24 3.67
N THR A 337 -11.88 21.18 2.62
CA THR A 337 -12.28 21.63 1.27
C THR A 337 -13.48 20.87 0.71
N THR A 338 -13.75 19.64 1.18
CA THR A 338 -14.95 18.88 0.78
C THR A 338 -16.24 19.58 1.19
N GLY A 339 -16.27 20.16 2.40
CA GLY A 339 -17.41 20.94 2.88
C GLY A 339 -17.53 22.29 2.19
N LEU A 340 -16.39 22.98 1.93
CA LEU A 340 -16.37 24.21 1.14
C LEU A 340 -17.04 24.02 -0.22
N ARG A 341 -16.80 22.87 -0.86
CA ARG A 341 -17.32 22.53 -2.18
C ARG A 341 -18.80 22.20 -2.18
N GLU A 342 -19.30 21.52 -1.14
CA GLU A 342 -20.73 21.30 -0.96
C GLU A 342 -21.48 22.61 -0.68
N ASP A 343 -20.94 23.46 0.18
CA ASP A 343 -21.56 24.75 0.52
C ASP A 343 -21.56 25.70 -0.70
N TYR A 344 -20.53 25.65 -1.55
CA TYR A 344 -20.51 26.35 -2.84
C TYR A 344 -21.58 25.84 -3.82
N ASP A 345 -21.89 24.55 -3.83
CA ASP A 345 -22.99 24.03 -4.64
C ASP A 345 -24.35 24.47 -4.09
N ALA A 346 -24.51 24.49 -2.76
CA ALA A 346 -25.70 25.01 -2.09
C ALA A 346 -25.92 26.51 -2.38
N LEU A 347 -24.83 27.29 -2.50
CA LEU A 347 -24.88 28.71 -2.90
C LEU A 347 -25.52 28.89 -4.29
N LYS A 348 -25.25 27.98 -5.25
CA LYS A 348 -25.80 28.07 -6.60
C LYS A 348 -27.31 27.84 -6.65
N THR A 349 -27.83 27.08 -5.70
CA THR A 349 -29.26 26.77 -5.55
C THR A 349 -29.96 27.64 -4.52
N GLN A 350 -29.29 28.67 -3.98
CA GLN A 350 -29.88 29.56 -2.99
C GLN A 350 -30.72 30.65 -3.68
N ASP A 351 -32.02 30.62 -3.44
CA ASP A 351 -32.98 31.53 -4.06
C ASP A 351 -33.01 32.91 -3.39
N ASP A 352 -32.81 32.97 -2.06
CA ASP A 352 -32.85 34.25 -1.33
C ASP A 352 -31.56 35.07 -1.56
N PRO A 353 -31.64 36.28 -2.15
CA PRO A 353 -30.46 37.09 -2.45
C PRO A 353 -29.63 37.45 -1.21
N GLN A 354 -30.27 37.75 -0.08
CA GLN A 354 -29.57 38.15 1.14
C GLN A 354 -28.77 36.98 1.73
N SER A 355 -29.40 35.81 1.83
CA SER A 355 -28.77 34.57 2.30
C SER A 355 -27.67 34.11 1.34
N ARG A 356 -27.89 34.25 0.02
CA ARG A 356 -26.87 33.96 -1.00
C ARG A 356 -25.65 34.85 -0.84
N ASP A 357 -25.84 36.15 -0.65
CA ASP A 357 -24.72 37.08 -0.48
C ASP A 357 -23.99 36.88 0.86
N ALA A 358 -24.73 36.54 1.92
CA ALA A 358 -24.14 36.18 3.21
C ALA A 358 -23.28 34.91 3.10
N LEU A 359 -23.83 33.84 2.52
CA LEU A 359 -23.11 32.59 2.29
C LEU A 359 -21.89 32.80 1.37
N ARG A 360 -22.01 33.63 0.33
CA ARG A 360 -20.86 33.96 -0.53
C ARG A 360 -19.72 34.61 0.25
N ARG A 361 -20.03 35.58 1.13
CA ARG A 361 -19.03 36.25 1.97
C ARG A 361 -18.37 35.27 2.95
N GLU A 362 -19.16 34.40 3.56
CA GLU A 362 -18.66 33.33 4.44
C GLU A 362 -17.70 32.40 3.70
N LEU A 363 -18.06 31.94 2.49
CA LEU A 363 -17.21 31.06 1.70
C LEU A 363 -15.91 31.74 1.26
N ILE A 364 -15.94 33.03 0.90
CA ILE A 364 -14.73 33.81 0.59
C ILE A 364 -13.81 33.87 1.83
N GLN A 365 -14.35 34.17 3.01
CA GLN A 365 -13.57 34.19 4.25
C GLN A 365 -12.95 32.81 4.56
N ARG A 366 -13.70 31.74 4.32
CA ARG A 366 -13.21 30.37 4.50
C ARG A 366 -12.09 30.02 3.52
N CYS A 367 -12.18 30.44 2.26
CA CYS A 367 -11.09 30.28 1.29
C CYS A 367 -9.80 30.98 1.75
N TRP A 368 -9.90 32.20 2.29
CA TRP A 368 -8.75 32.91 2.84
C TRP A 368 -8.16 32.26 4.08
N ARG A 369 -9.00 31.72 4.98
CA ARG A 369 -8.51 30.94 6.12
C ARG A 369 -7.74 29.69 5.65
N LEU A 370 -8.30 28.95 4.70
CA LEU A 370 -7.65 27.76 4.14
C LEU A 370 -6.33 28.11 3.44
N GLU A 371 -6.27 29.23 2.71
CA GLU A 371 -5.02 29.74 2.13
C GLU A 371 -3.96 29.98 3.22
N SER A 372 -4.34 30.61 4.33
CA SER A 372 -3.40 30.90 5.42
C SER A 372 -2.92 29.62 6.11
N GLU A 373 -3.81 28.64 6.30
CA GLU A 373 -3.45 27.31 6.82
C GLU A 373 -2.53 26.55 5.86
N LEU A 374 -2.76 26.63 4.55
CA LEU A 374 -1.90 26.06 3.51
C LEU A 374 -0.51 26.70 3.52
N ALA A 375 -0.43 28.03 3.64
CA ALA A 375 0.83 28.76 3.71
C ALA A 375 1.63 28.39 4.97
N VAL A 376 0.96 28.31 6.13
CA VAL A 376 1.57 27.84 7.39
C VAL A 376 2.06 26.41 7.23
N TRP A 377 1.24 25.50 6.68
CA TRP A 377 1.66 24.11 6.48
C TRP A 377 2.87 24.00 5.56
N LEU A 378 2.86 24.69 4.41
CA LEU A 378 3.98 24.71 3.47
C LEU A 378 5.25 25.24 4.15
N SER A 379 5.08 26.18 5.09
CA SER A 379 6.19 26.72 5.86
C SER A 379 6.91 25.62 6.64
N THR A 380 6.20 24.62 7.17
CA THR A 380 6.75 23.56 8.03
C THR A 380 7.49 22.44 7.30
N VAL A 381 7.27 22.26 5.99
CA VAL A 381 7.78 21.09 5.23
C VAL A 381 9.02 21.38 4.38
N HIS A 382 9.94 22.22 4.88
CA HIS A 382 11.11 22.77 4.16
C HIS A 382 11.85 21.78 3.24
N ASN A 383 12.17 20.56 3.70
CA ASN A 383 12.94 19.57 2.94
C ASN A 383 12.15 18.81 1.87
N HIS A 384 10.83 19.04 1.77
CA HIS A 384 9.92 18.35 0.86
C HIS A 384 9.10 19.32 -0.01
N ARG A 385 9.43 20.64 0.02
CA ARG A 385 8.60 21.70 -0.59
C ARG A 385 8.50 21.62 -2.11
N GLU A 386 9.56 21.21 -2.77
CA GLU A 386 9.59 21.00 -4.21
C GLU A 386 10.41 19.73 -4.41
N PRO A 387 9.85 18.67 -5.01
CA PRO A 387 10.71 17.63 -5.56
C PRO A 387 11.52 18.36 -6.63
N ASP A 388 12.78 18.68 -6.33
CA ASP A 388 13.74 19.20 -7.31
C ASP A 388 13.49 18.43 -8.59
N VAL A 389 13.05 19.15 -9.64
CA VAL A 389 12.52 18.62 -10.90
C VAL A 389 13.18 17.28 -11.18
N LEU A 390 12.49 16.22 -10.77
CA LEU A 390 13.06 14.90 -10.91
C LEU A 390 12.98 14.63 -12.39
N SER A 391 14.10 14.83 -13.07
CA SER A 391 14.32 14.26 -14.38
C SER A 391 13.84 12.81 -14.32
N ALA A 392 13.19 12.33 -15.38
CA ALA A 392 12.81 10.93 -15.51
C ALA A 392 14.02 9.98 -15.33
N ASP A 393 15.24 10.53 -15.45
CA ASP A 393 16.53 9.83 -15.30
C ASP A 393 17.12 9.90 -13.87
N ALA A 394 16.48 10.59 -12.93
CA ALA A 394 16.98 10.68 -11.56
C ALA A 394 16.86 9.32 -10.84
N PRO A 395 17.86 8.92 -10.01
CA PRO A 395 17.79 7.68 -9.27
C PRO A 395 16.59 7.68 -8.32
N PHE A 396 15.89 6.54 -8.25
CA PHE A 396 14.76 6.37 -7.36
C PHE A 396 15.13 6.67 -5.91
N SER A 397 14.32 7.48 -5.26
CA SER A 397 14.43 7.75 -3.83
C SER A 397 13.05 7.66 -3.18
N ILE A 398 12.99 6.87 -2.11
CA ILE A 398 11.77 6.72 -1.31
C ILE A 398 11.33 8.05 -0.67
N ASP A 399 12.27 8.95 -0.40
CA ASP A 399 11.96 10.27 0.14
C ASP A 399 11.34 11.16 -0.91
N VAL A 400 11.81 11.06 -2.15
CA VAL A 400 11.22 11.88 -3.21
C VAL A 400 9.85 11.34 -3.60
N LEU A 401 9.64 10.01 -3.54
CA LEU A 401 8.29 9.44 -3.64
C LEU A 401 7.37 9.97 -2.54
N ALA A 402 7.88 10.04 -1.30
CA ALA A 402 7.13 10.57 -0.16
C ALA A 402 6.85 12.09 -0.27
N ALA A 403 7.83 12.86 -0.75
CA ALA A 403 7.68 14.29 -1.05
C ALA A 403 6.63 14.53 -2.14
N ALA A 404 6.73 13.81 -3.27
CA ALA A 404 5.78 13.90 -4.37
C ALA A 404 4.36 13.58 -3.91
N HIS A 405 4.20 12.55 -3.07
CA HIS A 405 2.91 12.19 -2.49
C HIS A 405 2.32 13.32 -1.63
N VAL A 406 3.05 13.80 -0.62
CA VAL A 406 2.51 14.81 0.31
C VAL A 406 2.28 16.16 -0.38
N MET A 407 3.14 16.53 -1.32
CA MET A 407 2.99 17.76 -2.10
C MET A 407 1.81 17.71 -3.07
N CYS A 408 1.51 16.54 -3.65
CA CYS A 408 0.27 16.36 -4.42
C CYS A 408 -0.98 16.64 -3.57
N ILE A 409 -1.02 16.22 -2.31
CA ILE A 409 -2.15 16.52 -1.41
C ILE A 409 -2.27 18.04 -1.20
N TYR A 410 -1.15 18.71 -0.98
CA TYR A 410 -1.10 20.18 -0.85
C TYR A 410 -1.58 20.90 -2.11
N TRP A 411 -1.09 20.50 -3.29
CA TRP A 411 -1.47 21.10 -4.55
C TRP A 411 -2.94 20.87 -4.88
N ILE A 412 -3.50 19.69 -4.55
CA ILE A 412 -4.93 19.43 -4.68
C ILE A 412 -5.74 20.37 -3.78
N ALA A 413 -5.35 20.54 -2.51
CA ALA A 413 -6.03 21.46 -1.61
C ALA A 413 -5.96 22.92 -2.11
N CYS A 414 -4.82 23.33 -2.70
CA CYS A 414 -4.67 24.62 -3.37
C CYS A 414 -5.61 24.77 -4.57
N ILE A 415 -5.64 23.77 -5.48
CA ILE A 415 -6.52 23.77 -6.66
C ILE A 415 -7.97 23.96 -6.23
N VAL A 416 -8.46 23.13 -5.30
CA VAL A 416 -9.86 23.18 -4.86
C VAL A 416 -10.17 24.55 -4.24
N THR A 417 -9.34 25.03 -3.32
CA THR A 417 -9.55 26.29 -2.61
C THR A 417 -9.51 27.49 -3.55
N TYR A 418 -8.49 27.59 -4.39
CA TYR A 418 -8.29 28.75 -5.26
C TYR A 418 -9.25 28.76 -6.44
N SER A 419 -9.63 27.60 -6.98
CA SER A 419 -10.70 27.52 -7.98
C SER A 419 -12.02 27.98 -7.38
N THR A 420 -12.38 27.52 -6.18
CA THR A 420 -13.61 27.98 -5.51
C THR A 420 -13.57 29.48 -5.18
N LEU A 421 -12.44 30.02 -4.72
CA LEU A 421 -12.31 31.46 -4.49
C LEU A 421 -12.52 32.27 -5.78
N ARG A 422 -11.88 31.88 -6.88
CA ARG A 422 -12.02 32.56 -8.18
C ARG A 422 -13.45 32.51 -8.69
N ASP A 423 -14.12 31.38 -8.54
CA ASP A 423 -15.54 31.23 -8.86
C ASP A 423 -16.40 32.22 -8.05
N LEU A 424 -16.19 32.30 -6.74
CA LEU A 424 -16.92 33.21 -5.85
C LEU A 424 -16.67 34.69 -6.20
N LEU A 425 -15.42 35.05 -6.50
CA LEU A 425 -15.03 36.40 -6.88
C LEU A 425 -15.54 36.77 -8.27
N SER A 426 -15.57 35.84 -9.23
CA SER A 426 -16.08 36.13 -10.59
C SER A 426 -17.56 36.53 -10.58
N ALA A 427 -18.32 36.06 -9.58
CA ALA A 427 -19.71 36.43 -9.39
C ALA A 427 -19.92 37.74 -8.61
N ALA A 428 -18.92 38.19 -7.81
CA ALA A 428 -19.10 39.29 -6.86
C ALA A 428 -18.19 40.51 -7.08
N ALA A 429 -16.92 40.27 -7.42
CA ALA A 429 -15.89 41.29 -7.63
C ALA A 429 -14.83 40.77 -8.63
N PRO A 430 -15.15 40.68 -9.93
CA PRO A 430 -14.25 40.13 -10.96
C PRO A 430 -12.87 40.80 -11.01
N GLU A 431 -12.81 42.09 -10.69
CA GLU A 431 -11.58 42.89 -10.63
C GLU A 431 -10.61 42.42 -9.54
N GLU A 432 -11.09 41.78 -8.48
CA GLU A 432 -10.24 41.25 -7.42
C GLU A 432 -9.44 40.02 -7.88
N ILE A 433 -9.92 39.30 -8.89
CA ILE A 433 -9.23 38.12 -9.45
C ILE A 433 -7.84 38.51 -9.98
N ALA A 434 -7.73 39.69 -10.59
CA ALA A 434 -6.46 40.20 -11.12
C ALA A 434 -5.49 40.63 -10.01
N ARG A 435 -5.97 40.85 -8.79
CA ARG A 435 -5.17 41.23 -7.61
C ARG A 435 -4.72 40.02 -6.80
N LEU A 436 -5.24 38.83 -7.08
CA LEU A 436 -4.82 37.61 -6.39
C LEU A 436 -3.32 37.37 -6.61
N PRO A 437 -2.58 36.95 -5.58
CA PRO A 437 -1.19 36.53 -5.72
C PRO A 437 -1.00 35.50 -6.84
N PRO A 438 0.13 35.53 -7.60
CA PRO A 438 0.37 34.60 -8.71
C PRO A 438 0.33 33.12 -8.32
N HIS A 439 0.74 32.77 -7.09
CA HIS A 439 0.68 31.40 -6.60
C HIS A 439 -0.75 30.89 -6.40
N MET A 440 -1.75 31.77 -6.30
CA MET A 440 -3.17 31.41 -6.22
C MET A 440 -3.80 31.17 -7.60
N ASP A 441 -2.99 30.98 -8.65
CA ASP A 441 -3.45 30.46 -9.94
C ASP A 441 -3.42 28.91 -9.91
N PRO A 442 -4.59 28.24 -9.97
CA PRO A 442 -4.67 26.77 -9.98
C PRO A 442 -3.80 26.10 -11.05
N ARG A 443 -3.56 26.78 -12.19
CA ARG A 443 -2.81 26.22 -13.32
C ARG A 443 -1.36 25.88 -12.98
N VAL A 444 -0.75 26.62 -12.05
CA VAL A 444 0.62 26.35 -11.56
C VAL A 444 0.71 24.95 -10.95
N TYR A 445 -0.36 24.50 -10.30
CA TYR A 445 -0.41 23.21 -9.61
C TYR A 445 -0.74 22.05 -10.53
N PHE A 446 -1.45 22.27 -11.63
CA PHE A 446 -1.70 21.22 -12.63
C PHE A 446 -0.39 20.68 -13.22
N ARG A 447 0.54 21.59 -13.57
CA ARG A 447 1.86 21.23 -14.08
C ARG A 447 2.69 20.49 -13.04
N ARG A 448 2.74 20.99 -11.81
CA ARG A 448 3.46 20.35 -10.69
C ARG A 448 2.95 18.93 -10.41
N ILE A 449 1.64 18.72 -10.46
CA ILE A 449 1.05 17.37 -10.34
C ILE A 449 1.48 16.49 -11.52
N ALA A 450 1.47 17.00 -12.76
CA ALA A 450 1.91 16.23 -13.92
C ALA A 450 3.38 15.79 -13.81
N GLU A 451 4.25 16.66 -13.31
CA GLU A 451 5.66 16.35 -13.02
C GLU A 451 5.77 15.28 -11.92
N ALA A 452 5.05 15.43 -10.81
CA ALA A 452 5.05 14.44 -9.73
C ALA A 452 4.46 13.08 -10.15
N VAL A 453 3.53 13.04 -11.09
CA VAL A 453 3.03 11.78 -11.66
C VAL A 453 4.15 10.99 -12.35
N ASN A 454 5.09 11.65 -13.04
CA ASN A 454 6.26 10.96 -13.60
C ASN A 454 7.10 10.28 -12.50
N VAL A 455 7.34 10.98 -11.39
CA VAL A 455 8.08 10.45 -10.24
C VAL A 455 7.37 9.24 -9.64
N MET A 456 6.07 9.38 -9.39
CA MET A 456 5.26 8.34 -8.78
C MET A 456 5.11 7.10 -9.69
N LEU A 457 5.32 7.24 -11.00
CA LEU A 457 5.29 6.14 -11.97
C LEU A 457 6.66 5.53 -12.28
N HIS A 458 7.73 5.95 -11.59
CA HIS A 458 9.04 5.32 -11.70
C HIS A 458 8.94 3.80 -11.41
N PRO A 459 9.58 2.90 -12.17
CA PRO A 459 9.41 1.44 -12.00
C PRO A 459 9.60 0.93 -10.56
N SER A 460 10.59 1.48 -9.84
CA SER A 460 10.88 1.17 -8.43
C SER A 460 9.81 1.60 -7.41
N SER A 461 8.85 2.48 -7.79
CA SER A 461 7.72 2.85 -6.93
C SER A 461 6.61 1.77 -6.92
N GLY A 462 6.65 0.85 -7.89
CA GLY A 462 5.74 -0.28 -7.99
C GLY A 462 4.26 0.09 -8.16
N ILE A 463 3.39 -0.78 -7.67
CA ILE A 463 1.95 -0.52 -7.64
C ILE A 463 1.61 0.59 -6.65
N PHE A 464 2.36 0.71 -5.54
CA PHE A 464 2.16 1.77 -4.55
C PHE A 464 2.22 3.14 -5.21
N GLY A 465 3.31 3.45 -5.93
CA GLY A 465 3.44 4.74 -6.62
C GLY A 465 2.33 4.97 -7.66
N ALA A 466 1.98 3.96 -8.45
CA ALA A 466 0.89 4.05 -9.41
C ALA A 466 -0.46 4.40 -8.74
N GLN A 467 -0.78 3.83 -7.58
CA GLN A 467 -2.00 4.15 -6.84
C GLN A 467 -2.05 5.61 -6.38
N LEU A 468 -0.91 6.19 -5.99
CA LEU A 468 -0.83 7.58 -5.57
C LEU A 468 -1.20 8.57 -6.69
N THR A 469 -1.12 8.15 -7.95
CA THR A 469 -1.35 9.01 -9.11
C THR A 469 -2.83 9.20 -9.48
N TYR A 470 -3.71 8.26 -9.09
CA TYR A 470 -5.10 8.26 -9.58
C TYR A 470 -5.89 9.47 -9.09
N PHE A 471 -5.80 9.78 -7.80
CA PHE A 471 -6.55 10.90 -7.23
C PHE A 471 -6.03 12.27 -7.73
N PRO A 472 -4.72 12.58 -7.71
CA PRO A 472 -4.20 13.80 -8.31
C PRO A 472 -4.56 13.95 -9.79
N THR A 473 -4.46 12.86 -10.56
CA THR A 473 -4.83 12.87 -11.98
C THR A 473 -6.31 13.17 -12.15
N ALA A 474 -7.20 12.53 -11.39
CA ALA A 474 -8.63 12.80 -11.45
C ALA A 474 -8.93 14.28 -11.17
N VAL A 475 -8.35 14.87 -10.12
CA VAL A 475 -8.51 16.29 -9.78
C VAL A 475 -8.05 17.20 -10.92
N VAL A 476 -6.85 16.98 -11.47
CA VAL A 476 -6.35 17.77 -12.61
C VAL A 476 -7.30 17.66 -13.80
N MET A 477 -7.80 16.47 -14.12
CA MET A 477 -8.70 16.26 -15.26
C MET A 477 -10.06 16.94 -15.07
N SER A 478 -10.59 16.98 -13.85
CA SER A 478 -11.87 17.64 -13.55
C SER A 478 -11.74 19.17 -13.61
N TYR A 479 -10.71 19.75 -12.97
CA TYR A 479 -10.56 21.20 -12.89
C TYR A 479 -9.92 21.82 -14.14
N HIS A 480 -8.99 21.15 -14.83
CA HIS A 480 -8.36 21.71 -16.03
C HIS A 480 -9.38 22.06 -17.13
N ARG A 481 -10.52 21.36 -17.18
CA ARG A 481 -11.60 21.65 -18.13
C ARG A 481 -12.17 23.06 -17.94
N ASP A 482 -12.29 23.48 -16.69
CA ASP A 482 -12.97 24.73 -16.31
C ASP A 482 -12.10 25.98 -16.56
N PHE A 483 -10.78 25.82 -16.66
CA PHE A 483 -9.83 26.95 -16.80
C PHE A 483 -9.44 27.31 -18.24
N GLY A 484 -10.07 26.70 -19.26
CA GLY A 484 -9.84 27.02 -20.68
C GLY A 484 -8.48 26.56 -21.21
N GLY A 485 -8.49 25.79 -22.29
CA GLY A 485 -7.31 25.13 -22.86
C GLY A 485 -6.15 26.07 -23.16
N GLY A 486 -5.05 25.88 -22.45
CA GLY A 486 -3.73 26.42 -22.78
C GLY A 486 -2.58 25.42 -22.55
N ASP A 487 -2.88 24.22 -22.06
CA ASP A 487 -1.87 23.20 -21.71
C ASP A 487 -2.36 21.81 -22.15
N GLU A 488 -2.63 21.62 -23.46
CA GLU A 488 -2.64 20.27 -24.09
C GLU A 488 -1.41 19.45 -23.62
N ASP A 489 -0.33 20.14 -23.30
CA ASP A 489 0.87 19.62 -22.66
C ASP A 489 0.61 18.89 -21.33
N VAL A 490 -0.22 19.40 -20.40
CA VAL A 490 -0.42 18.75 -19.09
C VAL A 490 -1.08 17.38 -19.21
N LYS A 491 -2.13 17.27 -20.02
CA LYS A 491 -2.77 15.97 -20.28
C LYS A 491 -1.79 15.03 -20.99
N THR A 492 -1.07 15.55 -21.98
CA THR A 492 -0.07 14.80 -22.73
C THR A 492 1.08 14.31 -21.84
N MET A 493 1.54 15.12 -20.90
CA MET A 493 2.54 14.78 -19.89
C MET A 493 2.06 13.62 -19.01
N ILE A 494 0.85 13.73 -18.44
CA ILE A 494 0.29 12.71 -17.55
C ILE A 494 0.07 11.39 -18.29
N PHE A 495 -0.64 11.38 -19.42
CA PHE A 495 -0.91 10.15 -20.17
C PHE A 495 0.35 9.61 -20.84
N GLY A 496 1.30 10.47 -21.22
CA GLY A 496 2.64 10.10 -21.63
C GLY A 496 3.39 9.35 -20.54
N ALA A 497 3.30 9.80 -19.28
CA ALA A 497 3.89 9.13 -18.12
C ALA A 497 3.30 7.72 -17.92
N TYR A 498 1.96 7.60 -17.97
CA TYR A 498 1.30 6.30 -17.86
C TYR A 498 1.70 5.33 -18.97
N ARG A 499 1.80 5.80 -20.21
CA ARG A 499 2.27 4.99 -21.35
C ARG A 499 3.70 4.52 -21.16
N ARG A 500 4.63 5.41 -20.76
CA ARG A 500 6.02 5.05 -20.48
C ARG A 500 6.14 4.00 -19.36
N ALA A 501 5.26 4.08 -18.36
CA ALA A 501 5.24 3.13 -17.26
C ALA A 501 4.52 1.81 -17.58
N GLY A 502 3.91 1.65 -18.77
CA GLY A 502 3.07 0.50 -19.11
C GLY A 502 1.83 0.37 -18.22
N LYS A 503 1.31 1.51 -17.75
CA LYS A 503 0.15 1.62 -16.83
C LYS A 503 -1.04 2.32 -17.46
N ASP A 504 -0.91 2.72 -18.72
CA ASP A 504 -1.92 3.39 -19.54
C ASP A 504 -3.26 2.65 -19.49
N MET A 505 -3.32 1.35 -19.77
CA MET A 505 -4.59 0.63 -19.80
C MET A 505 -5.34 0.66 -18.45
N ILE A 506 -4.62 0.54 -17.32
CA ILE A 506 -5.25 0.54 -15.98
C ILE A 506 -5.73 1.95 -15.65
N ALA A 507 -4.87 2.94 -15.87
CA ALA A 507 -5.17 4.33 -15.61
C ALA A 507 -6.31 4.84 -16.49
N GLU A 508 -6.26 4.58 -17.80
CA GLU A 508 -7.31 4.96 -18.75
C GLU A 508 -8.65 4.35 -18.38
N ARG A 509 -8.71 3.05 -18.07
CA ARG A 509 -9.96 2.39 -17.69
C ARG A 509 -10.58 2.99 -16.44
N PHE A 510 -9.80 3.15 -15.37
CA PHE A 510 -10.32 3.67 -14.11
C PHE A 510 -10.66 5.17 -14.21
N LEU A 511 -9.80 5.98 -14.83
CA LEU A 511 -10.06 7.41 -15.03
C LEU A 511 -11.23 7.65 -16.00
N ALA A 512 -11.41 6.81 -17.02
CA ALA A 512 -12.60 6.86 -17.88
C ALA A 512 -13.87 6.50 -17.10
N SER A 513 -13.80 5.46 -16.26
CA SER A 513 -14.90 5.08 -15.36
C SER A 513 -15.33 6.23 -14.45
N LEU A 514 -14.37 6.92 -13.82
CA LEU A 514 -14.61 8.09 -12.98
C LEU A 514 -15.28 9.24 -13.75
N ARG A 515 -14.79 9.54 -14.96
CA ARG A 515 -15.37 10.59 -15.82
C ARG A 515 -16.82 10.29 -16.21
N GLU A 516 -17.11 9.04 -16.55
CA GLU A 516 -18.46 8.62 -16.94
C GLU A 516 -19.42 8.67 -15.73
N GLN A 517 -18.94 8.28 -14.55
CA GLN A 517 -19.71 8.40 -13.31
C GLN A 517 -20.01 9.88 -12.98
N GLU A 518 -19.03 10.77 -13.11
CA GLU A 518 -19.22 12.22 -12.95
C GLU A 518 -20.24 12.77 -13.95
N ALA A 519 -20.16 12.37 -15.23
CA ALA A 519 -21.10 12.79 -16.27
C ALA A 519 -22.54 12.33 -15.96
N ARG A 520 -22.73 11.07 -15.51
CA ARG A 520 -24.04 10.56 -15.08
C ARG A 520 -24.61 11.34 -13.89
N ARG A 521 -23.77 11.73 -12.94
CA ARG A 521 -24.18 12.53 -11.76
C ARG A 521 -24.48 14.00 -12.11
N GLY A 522 -23.73 14.58 -13.05
CA GLY A 522 -23.97 15.93 -13.60
C GLY A 522 -25.15 16.00 -14.58
N GLY A 523 -25.66 14.84 -15.01
CA GLY A 523 -26.75 14.66 -15.98
C GLY A 523 -28.15 14.97 -15.45
N ARG A 524 -28.37 16.20 -15.00
CA ARG A 524 -29.65 16.95 -15.11
C ARG A 524 -29.43 18.46 -15.28
N SER A 525 -28.31 18.83 -15.90
CA SER A 525 -28.06 20.20 -16.38
C SER A 525 -27.66 20.11 -17.84
N ASN A 526 -28.58 20.55 -18.70
CA ASN A 526 -28.45 20.58 -20.15
C ASN A 526 -27.09 21.13 -20.60
N CYS A 527 -26.33 20.34 -21.33
CA CYS A 527 -25.75 20.82 -22.58
C CYS A 527 -25.43 19.61 -23.45
N THR A 528 -26.30 19.37 -24.42
CA THR A 528 -25.96 18.68 -25.67
C THR A 528 -24.80 19.41 -26.36
N ILE A 529 -24.31 18.75 -27.42
CA ILE A 529 -23.55 19.25 -28.58
C ILE A 529 -22.08 18.77 -28.55
N PRO A 530 -21.48 18.42 -29.70
CA PRO A 530 -21.89 17.49 -30.76
C PRO A 530 -20.94 16.30 -30.90
#